data_AF-A0A0K0FMA2-F1
#
_entry.id   AF-A0A0K0FMA2-F1
#
_cell.length_a   1.000
_cell.length_b   1.000
_cell.length_c   1.000
_cell.angle_alpha   90.00
_cell.angle_beta   90.00
_cell.angle_gamma   90.00
#
_symmetry.space_group_name_H-M   'P 1'
#
loop_
_entity.id
_entity.type
_entity.pdbx_description
1 polymer ?
#
loop_
_entity_poly.entity_id
_entity_poly.type
_entity_poly.pdbx_seq_one_letter_code
_entity_poly.pdbx_strand_id
1 'polypeptide(L)'
;MHGQILAFAFVGKTHSEISTLVNRSRKVVLTFLENPSSYGTAKRAGRPSKLSVRNKGATSRSASNTTKSCTSIRNKLNFTVSIWTVNRAL
;
A
#
# COMPACT_ATOMS: atom_id res chain seq x y z
N MET A 1 -12.97 -18.42 5.89
CA MET A 1 -11.92 -18.21 6.90
C MET A 1 -12.44 -17.52 8.14
N HIS A 2 -12.77 -16.22 8.10
CA HIS A 2 -13.16 -15.45 9.29
C HIS A 2 -14.38 -16.03 10.03
N GLY A 3 -15.44 -16.41 9.31
CA GLY A 3 -16.65 -16.99 9.93
C GLY A 3 -16.43 -18.34 10.64
N GLN A 4 -15.53 -19.19 10.12
CA GLN A 4 -15.20 -20.49 10.75
C GLN A 4 -14.42 -20.29 12.05
N ILE A 5 -13.48 -19.34 12.07
CA ILE A 5 -12.69 -19.03 13.27
C ILE A 5 -13.62 -18.49 14.38
N LEU A 6 -14.56 -17.60 14.04
CA LEU A 6 -15.54 -17.09 15.01
C LEU A 6 -16.46 -18.20 15.53
N ALA A 7 -16.95 -19.09 14.66
CA ALA A 7 -17.78 -20.21 15.07
C ALA A 7 -17.04 -21.16 16.03
N PHE A 8 -15.79 -21.51 15.74
CA PHE A 8 -15.01 -22.38 16.64
C PHE A 8 -14.62 -21.70 17.96
N ALA A 9 -14.35 -20.39 17.94
CA ALA A 9 -14.12 -19.62 19.16
C ALA A 9 -15.38 -19.54 20.02
N PHE A 10 -16.56 -19.37 19.41
CA PHE A 10 -17.85 -19.40 20.12
C PHE A 10 -18.13 -20.76 20.76
N VAL A 11 -17.76 -21.86 20.10
CA VAL A 11 -17.85 -23.22 20.65
C VAL A 11 -16.80 -23.49 21.74
N GLY A 12 -15.89 -22.55 22.01
CA GLY A 12 -14.90 -22.66 23.08
C GLY A 12 -13.68 -23.51 22.73
N LYS A 13 -13.41 -23.74 21.43
CA LYS A 13 -12.20 -24.48 21.01
C LYS A 13 -10.94 -23.68 21.30
N THR A 14 -9.86 -24.39 21.59
CA THR A 14 -8.56 -23.74 21.82
C THR A 14 -7.99 -23.15 20.53
N HIS A 15 -7.17 -22.10 20.64
CA HIS A 15 -6.52 -21.49 19.47
C HIS A 15 -5.68 -22.50 18.66
N SER A 16 -5.11 -23.51 19.34
CA SER A 16 -4.37 -24.60 18.70
C SER A 16 -5.27 -25.46 17.81
N GLU A 17 -6.42 -25.89 18.32
CA GLU A 17 -7.38 -26.70 17.56
C GLU A 17 -7.99 -25.90 16.41
N ILE A 18 -8.29 -24.62 16.62
CA ILE A 18 -8.77 -23.75 15.56
C ILE A 18 -7.71 -23.64 14.45
N SER A 19 -6.43 -23.52 14.82
CA SER A 19 -5.33 -23.41 13.86
C SER A 19 -5.18 -24.67 12.99
N THR A 20 -5.36 -25.86 13.57
CA THR A 20 -5.31 -27.13 12.83
C THR A 20 -6.55 -27.32 11.96
N LEU A 21 -7.74 -26.98 12.47
CA LEU A 21 -9.01 -27.10 11.73
C LEU A 21 -9.09 -26.14 10.54
N VAL A 22 -8.58 -24.92 10.70
CA VAL A 22 -8.61 -23.86 9.68
C VAL A 22 -7.34 -23.88 8.80
N ASN A 23 -6.38 -24.76 9.10
CA ASN A 23 -5.07 -24.89 8.45
C ASN A 23 -4.33 -23.54 8.32
N ARG A 24 -4.22 -22.82 9.44
CA ARG A 24 -3.49 -21.54 9.54
C ARG A 24 -2.62 -21.50 10.77
N SER A 25 -1.63 -20.62 10.76
CA SER A 25 -0.79 -20.39 11.93
C SER A 25 -1.63 -19.93 13.13
N ARG A 26 -1.30 -20.43 14.32
CA ARG A 26 -1.88 -20.01 15.60
C ARG A 26 -1.80 -18.49 15.79
N LYS A 27 -0.73 -17.84 15.31
CA LYS A 27 -0.57 -16.38 15.42
C LYS A 27 -1.61 -15.62 14.59
N VAL A 28 -2.01 -16.15 13.44
CA VAL A 28 -3.06 -15.55 12.60
C VAL A 28 -4.41 -15.64 13.29
N VAL A 29 -4.73 -16.80 13.86
CA VAL A 29 -5.96 -17.01 14.64
C VAL A 29 -6.02 -16.05 15.83
N LEU A 30 -4.92 -15.95 16.60
CA LEU A 30 -4.83 -15.04 17.74
C LEU A 30 -5.05 -13.58 17.32
N THR A 31 -4.27 -13.11 16.34
CA THR A 31 -4.36 -11.71 15.85
C THR A 31 -5.75 -11.39 15.30
N PHE A 32 -6.41 -12.37 14.67
CA PHE A 32 -7.78 -12.21 14.19
C PHE A 32 -8.79 -12.12 15.35
N LEU A 33 -8.68 -12.99 16.36
CA LEU A 33 -9.61 -13.01 17.49
C LEU A 33 -9.46 -11.78 18.41
N GLU A 34 -8.27 -11.20 18.51
CA GLU A 34 -8.05 -9.95 19.25
C GLU A 34 -8.88 -8.80 18.67
N ASN A 35 -8.94 -8.65 17.35
CA ASN A 35 -9.71 -7.60 16.68
C ASN A 35 -10.33 -8.09 15.36
N PRO A 36 -11.46 -8.82 15.40
CA PRO A 36 -12.06 -9.41 14.21
C PRO A 36 -12.54 -8.37 13.20
N SER A 37 -13.05 -7.22 13.68
CA SER A 37 -13.62 -6.16 12.85
C SER A 37 -12.57 -5.39 12.04
N SER A 38 -11.38 -5.18 12.60
CA SER A 38 -10.29 -4.46 11.93
C SER A 38 -9.29 -5.38 11.22
N TYR A 39 -9.47 -6.70 11.27
CA TYR A 39 -8.53 -7.62 10.66
C TYR A 39 -8.52 -7.48 9.14
N GLY A 40 -7.34 -7.23 8.58
CA GLY A 40 -7.15 -7.05 7.13
C GLY A 40 -7.68 -5.73 6.55
N THR A 41 -8.19 -4.81 7.37
CA THR A 41 -8.67 -3.50 6.90
C THR A 41 -7.55 -2.47 6.73
N ALA A 42 -6.42 -2.68 7.42
CA ALA A 42 -5.27 -1.79 7.37
C ALA A 42 -4.62 -1.78 5.97
N LYS A 43 -4.82 -0.68 5.23
CA LYS A 43 -4.15 -0.46 3.94
C LYS A 43 -2.70 -0.03 4.15
N ARG A 44 -1.77 -0.67 3.44
CA ARG A 44 -0.38 -0.24 3.39
C ARG A 44 -0.23 0.90 2.38
N ALA A 45 0.51 1.94 2.73
CA ALA A 45 0.74 3.12 1.88
C ALA A 45 1.44 2.81 0.54
N GLY A 46 2.04 1.62 0.41
CA GLY A 46 2.75 1.19 -0.79
C GLY A 46 4.16 1.81 -0.89
N ARG A 47 4.76 1.70 -2.07
CA ARG A 47 6.12 2.20 -2.33
C ARG A 47 6.09 3.73 -2.49
N PRO A 48 7.02 4.48 -1.86
CA PRO A 48 7.11 5.92 -2.06
C PRO A 48 7.41 6.28 -3.52
N SER A 49 6.90 7.43 -3.95
CA SER A 49 7.14 7.94 -5.30
C SER A 49 8.59 8.38 -5.48
N LYS A 50 9.14 8.19 -6.67
CA LYS A 50 10.49 8.68 -7.03
C LYS A 50 10.58 10.21 -7.09
N LEU A 51 9.43 10.89 -7.27
CA LEU A 51 9.35 12.35 -7.24
C LEU A 51 8.69 12.78 -5.93
N SER A 52 9.36 13.68 -5.20
CA SER A 52 8.77 14.36 -4.05
C SER A 52 7.58 15.20 -4.47
N VAL A 53 6.70 15.53 -3.51
CA VAL A 53 5.54 16.40 -3.77
C VAL A 53 5.97 17.74 -4.38
N ARG A 54 7.05 18.33 -3.86
CA ARG A 54 7.66 19.55 -4.39
C ARG A 54 8.11 19.40 -5.84
N ASN A 55 8.77 18.29 -6.16
CA ASN A 55 9.27 18.05 -7.51
C ASN A 55 8.12 17.85 -8.50
N LYS A 56 7.06 17.13 -8.11
CA LYS A 56 5.84 17.01 -8.93
C LYS A 56 5.22 18.39 -9.21
N GLY A 57 5.11 19.24 -8.18
CA GLY A 57 4.62 20.61 -8.35
C GLY A 57 5.54 21.49 -9.21
N ALA A 58 6.86 21.28 -9.19
CA ALA A 58 7.79 21.95 -10.09
C ALA A 58 7.64 21.46 -11.54
N THR A 59 7.45 20.15 -11.75
CA THR A 59 7.16 19.56 -13.06
C THR A 59 5.90 20.17 -13.67
N SER A 60 4.79 20.16 -12.92
CA SER A 60 3.50 20.69 -13.36
C SER A 60 3.60 22.17 -13.73
N ARG A 61 4.18 23.02 -12.85
CA ARG A 61 4.38 24.45 -13.16
C ARG A 61 5.24 24.69 -14.41
N SER A 62 6.30 23.90 -14.59
CA SER A 62 7.17 24.06 -15.75
C SER A 62 6.50 23.65 -17.06
N ALA A 63 5.53 22.72 -17.02
CA ALA A 63 4.74 22.35 -18.19
C ALA A 63 3.60 23.34 -18.45
N SER A 64 2.96 23.88 -17.42
CA SER A 64 1.88 24.87 -17.57
C SER A 64 2.38 26.21 -18.11
N ASN A 65 3.55 26.68 -17.66
CA ASN A 65 4.06 28.00 -18.04
C ASN A 65 4.73 28.02 -19.42
N THR A 66 5.05 26.86 -20.02
CA THR A 66 5.74 26.80 -21.31
C THR A 66 5.57 25.44 -21.98
N THR A 67 5.47 25.42 -23.31
CA THR A 67 5.52 24.19 -24.11
C THR A 67 6.93 23.58 -24.07
N LYS A 68 7.22 22.76 -23.05
CA LYS A 68 8.47 22.02 -22.89
C LYS A 68 8.21 20.53 -22.94
N SER A 69 9.08 19.78 -23.61
CA SER A 69 9.04 18.31 -23.59
C SER A 69 9.42 17.78 -22.20
N CYS A 70 8.99 16.55 -21.89
CA CYS A 70 9.35 15.88 -20.64
C CYS A 70 10.87 15.78 -20.43
N THR A 71 11.64 15.55 -21.50
CA THR A 71 13.11 15.53 -21.45
C THR A 71 13.68 16.89 -21.06
N SER A 72 13.15 17.97 -21.64
CA SER A 72 13.58 19.33 -21.30
C SER A 72 13.24 19.69 -19.85
N ILE A 73 12.07 19.29 -19.35
CA ILE A 73 11.68 19.49 -17.95
C ILE A 73 12.60 18.69 -17.01
N ARG A 74 12.89 17.43 -17.36
CA ARG A 74 13.82 16.57 -16.61
C ARG A 74 15.19 17.22 -16.46
N ASN A 75 15.76 17.70 -17.56
CA ASN A 75 17.09 18.30 -17.57
C ASN A 75 17.08 19.67 -16.85
N LYS A 76 16.04 20.50 -17.06
CA LYS A 76 15.89 21.80 -16.39
C LYS A 76 15.82 21.66 -14.86
N LEU A 77 15.09 20.66 -14.37
CA LEU A 77 14.91 20.40 -12.93
C LEU A 77 15.97 19.44 -12.36
N ASN A 78 16.96 19.04 -13.17
CA ASN A 78 18.05 18.12 -12.81
C ASN A 78 17.55 16.82 -12.15
N PHE A 79 16.47 16.24 -12.70
CA PHE A 79 15.93 14.99 -12.18
C PHE A 79 16.71 13.78 -12.68
N THR A 80 17.09 12.90 -11.76
CA THR A 80 17.74 11.60 -12.04
C THR A 80 16.72 10.48 -12.32
N VAL A 81 15.45 10.81 -12.59
CA VAL A 81 14.40 9.82 -12.87
C VAL A 81 14.21 9.60 -14.38
N SER A 82 13.48 8.54 -14.74
CA SER A 82 13.14 8.29 -16.15
C SER A 82 12.17 9.33 -16.69
N ILE A 83 12.19 9.55 -18.01
CA ILE A 83 11.25 10.45 -18.71
C ILE A 83 9.79 10.03 -18.44
N TRP A 84 9.52 8.72 -18.41
CA TRP A 84 8.20 8.18 -18.03
C TRP A 84 7.75 8.56 -16.62
N THR A 85 8.69 8.68 -15.68
CA THR A 85 8.36 9.11 -14.30
C THR A 85 7.94 10.59 -14.29
N VAL A 86 8.56 11.41 -15.15
CA VAL A 86 8.20 12.81 -15.35
C VAL A 86 6.84 12.92 -16.03
N ASN A 87 6.60 12.14 -17.10
CA ASN A 87 5.34 12.13 -17.83
C ASN A 87 4.16 11.72 -16.95
N ARG A 88 4.34 10.75 -16.06
CA ARG A 88 3.32 10.31 -15.10
C ARG A 88 3.01 11.34 -13.99
N ALA A 89 3.84 12.39 -13.88
CA ALA A 89 3.63 13.49 -12.94
C ALA A 89 3.05 14.76 -13.60
N LEU A 90 2.88 14.73 -14.93
CA LEU A 90 2.14 15.73 -15.70
C LEU A 90 0.70 15.26 -15.87
#